data_AF-A0A1I7UZZ7-F1
#
_entry.id   AF-A0A1I7UZZ7-F1
#
_cell.length_a   1.000
_cell.length_b   1.000
_cell.length_c   1.000
_cell.angle_alpha   90.00
_cell.angle_beta   90.00
_cell.angle_gamma   90.00
#
_symmetry.space_group_name_H-M   'P 1'
#
loop_
_entity.id
_entity.type
_entity.pdbx_description
1 polymer ?
#
loop_
_entity_poly.entity_id
_entity_poly.type
_entity_poly.pdbx_seq_one_letter_code
_entity_poly.pdbx_strand_id
1 'polypeptide(L)'
;MAAASTSVLEPQVPVVAPSDSIVLRKRKSILVGLSEHTEEVCKTRIRQNHRPQYGHIANGSRVEIQQDEDSFLEATFVECLGENRPPCHGVDHDLFISECVTVYEHRPANVRVVKTGGPYFPATIRVSLGSILTVS
;
A
#
# COMPACT_ATOMS: atom_id res chain seq x y z
N MET A 1 32.11 -39.61 -57.28
CA MET A 1 31.21 -40.79 -57.40
C MET A 1 30.48 -40.96 -56.07
N ALA A 2 29.15 -41.13 -56.15
CA ALA A 2 28.20 -41.64 -55.14
C ALA A 2 28.18 -40.94 -53.75
N ALA A 3 27.12 -40.18 -53.40
CA ALA A 3 25.82 -40.63 -52.84
C ALA A 3 25.97 -41.06 -51.36
N ALA A 4 25.12 -40.78 -50.38
CA ALA A 4 23.70 -40.41 -50.28
C ALA A 4 23.47 -39.87 -48.83
N SER A 5 22.66 -38.83 -48.61
CA SER A 5 21.26 -38.90 -48.08
C SER A 5 21.10 -39.14 -46.58
N THR A 6 20.43 -38.19 -45.90
CA THR A 6 19.28 -38.35 -44.96
C THR A 6 18.93 -36.94 -44.43
N SER A 7 17.92 -36.22 -44.92
CA SER A 7 16.46 -36.33 -44.71
C SER A 7 15.98 -36.15 -43.26
N VAL A 8 15.42 -34.97 -43.03
CA VAL A 8 14.47 -34.51 -42.01
C VAL A 8 13.47 -35.58 -41.55
N LEU A 9 13.18 -35.65 -40.25
CA LEU A 9 11.81 -35.70 -39.68
C LEU A 9 11.84 -35.67 -38.13
N GLU A 10 11.31 -34.57 -37.60
CA GLU A 10 10.95 -34.30 -36.20
C GLU A 10 9.94 -35.32 -35.65
N PRO A 11 9.99 -35.65 -34.35
CA PRO A 11 8.75 -35.93 -33.63
C PRO A 11 8.65 -35.20 -32.29
N GLN A 12 7.72 -34.24 -32.29
CA GLN A 12 6.66 -34.01 -31.30
C GLN A 12 7.01 -33.95 -29.80
N VAL A 13 6.98 -32.72 -29.33
CA VAL A 13 6.84 -32.25 -27.95
C VAL A 13 5.63 -32.89 -27.24
N PRO A 14 5.78 -33.30 -25.96
CA PRO A 14 4.77 -33.06 -24.95
C PRO A 14 5.25 -31.94 -24.01
N VAL A 15 4.59 -30.78 -24.09
CA VAL A 15 4.73 -29.68 -23.13
C VAL A 15 4.12 -30.19 -21.84
N VAL A 16 4.93 -30.78 -20.96
CA VAL A 16 4.53 -31.01 -19.58
C VAL A 16 4.79 -29.70 -18.85
N ALA A 17 3.71 -28.97 -18.59
CA ALA A 17 3.72 -27.74 -17.82
C ALA A 17 4.49 -27.96 -16.51
N PRO A 18 5.46 -27.11 -16.13
CA PRO A 18 5.85 -27.04 -14.75
C PRO A 18 4.63 -26.48 -14.02
N SER A 19 3.96 -27.35 -13.26
CA SER A 19 3.02 -26.93 -12.23
C SER A 19 3.83 -26.14 -11.20
N ASP A 20 4.07 -24.86 -11.50
CA ASP A 20 4.50 -23.88 -10.53
C ASP A 20 3.43 -23.89 -9.45
N SER A 21 3.71 -24.66 -8.40
CA SER A 21 3.00 -24.50 -7.15
C SER A 21 3.13 -23.01 -6.83
N ILE A 22 2.00 -22.30 -6.83
CA ILE A 22 1.92 -20.96 -6.30
C ILE A 22 2.22 -21.15 -4.82
N VAL A 23 3.52 -21.17 -4.51
CA VAL A 23 4.02 -21.02 -3.16
C VAL A 23 3.51 -19.64 -2.79
N LEU A 24 2.40 -19.67 -2.08
CA LEU A 24 1.80 -18.56 -1.38
C LEU A 24 2.88 -18.11 -0.40
N ARG A 25 3.83 -17.32 -0.91
CA ARG A 25 4.86 -16.67 -0.13
C ARG A 25 4.08 -15.78 0.80
N LYS A 26 3.79 -16.31 1.99
CA LYS A 26 3.40 -15.58 3.18
C LYS A 26 4.43 -14.47 3.29
N ARG A 27 4.08 -13.29 2.76
CA ARG A 27 5.01 -12.16 2.70
C ARG A 27 5.38 -11.89 4.15
N LYS A 28 6.63 -12.17 4.50
CA LYS A 28 7.17 -11.89 5.83
C LYS A 28 6.93 -10.40 6.07
N SER A 29 6.14 -10.14 7.10
CA SER A 29 5.86 -8.81 7.60
C SER A 29 7.17 -8.04 7.74
N ILE A 30 7.28 -6.88 7.09
CA ILE A 30 8.41 -5.94 7.22
C ILE A 30 8.16 -5.12 8.50
N LEU A 31 7.90 -5.80 9.62
CA LEU A 31 7.89 -5.24 10.96
C LEU A 31 9.03 -5.94 11.71
N VAL A 32 10.23 -5.39 11.54
CA VAL A 32 11.44 -5.86 12.21
C VAL A 32 11.22 -5.84 13.72
N GLY A 33 11.19 -7.00 14.36
CA GLY A 33 11.16 -7.14 15.83
C GLY A 33 9.86 -7.65 16.44
N LEU A 34 8.82 -7.96 15.65
CA LEU A 34 7.60 -8.58 16.17
C LEU A 34 7.64 -10.11 15.96
N SER A 35 7.35 -10.87 17.03
CA SER A 35 7.25 -12.33 16.98
C SER A 35 6.22 -12.77 15.93
N GLU A 36 6.42 -13.93 15.29
CA GLU A 36 5.46 -14.50 14.34
C GLU A 36 4.07 -14.78 14.96
N HIS A 37 3.98 -14.72 16.29
CA HIS A 37 2.76 -14.88 17.10
C HIS A 37 2.16 -13.55 17.58
N THR A 38 2.68 -12.40 17.14
CA THR A 38 2.08 -11.10 17.48
C THR A 38 0.80 -10.90 16.69
N GLU A 39 -0.30 -10.70 17.40
CA GLU A 39 -1.59 -10.43 16.79
C GLU A 39 -1.76 -8.93 16.54
N GLU A 40 -2.21 -8.58 15.34
CA GLU A 40 -2.51 -7.19 14.99
C GLU A 40 -3.81 -6.75 15.64
N VAL A 41 -3.72 -5.83 16.61
CA VAL A 41 -4.85 -5.22 17.31
C VAL A 41 -5.74 -4.41 16.37
N CYS A 42 -5.14 -3.74 15.39
CA CYS A 42 -5.82 -2.99 14.33
C CYS A 42 -5.36 -3.48 12.97
N LYS A 43 -6.28 -4.03 12.17
CA LYS A 43 -5.99 -4.44 10.80
C LYS A 43 -5.65 -3.22 9.95
N THR A 44 -4.54 -3.30 9.20
CA THR A 44 -4.06 -2.18 8.37
C THR A 44 -4.00 -2.54 6.88
N ARG A 45 -4.06 -1.51 6.04
CA ARG A 45 -3.76 -1.60 4.60
C ARG A 45 -2.51 -0.79 4.32
N ILE A 46 -1.50 -1.44 3.76
CA ILE A 46 -0.22 -0.83 3.39
C ILE A 46 -0.17 -0.63 1.87
N ARG A 47 0.06 0.61 1.42
CA ARG A 47 0.33 0.98 0.03
C ARG A 47 1.74 1.57 -0.04
N GLN A 48 2.70 0.76 -0.47
CA GLN A 48 4.10 1.17 -0.63
C GLN A 48 4.29 1.99 -1.91
N ASN A 49 5.23 2.93 -1.88
CA ASN A 49 5.62 3.76 -3.04
C ASN A 49 4.41 4.38 -3.76
N HIS A 50 3.43 4.83 -2.99
CA HIS A 50 2.19 5.36 -3.53
C HIS A 50 2.37 6.84 -3.90
N ARG A 51 1.94 7.19 -5.11
CA ARG A 51 1.93 8.55 -5.63
C ARG A 51 0.49 9.10 -5.66
N PRO A 52 0.03 9.78 -4.60
CA PRO A 52 -1.33 10.30 -4.54
C PRO A 52 -1.47 11.54 -5.46
N GLN A 53 -2.52 11.56 -6.26
CA GLN A 53 -2.90 12.76 -7.04
C GLN A 53 -3.67 13.78 -6.19
N TYR A 54 -4.28 13.34 -5.09
CA TYR A 54 -5.09 14.16 -4.20
C TYR A 54 -4.74 13.92 -2.75
N GLY A 55 -4.89 14.94 -1.92
CA GLY A 55 -4.67 14.85 -0.48
C GLY A 55 -5.43 15.92 0.28
N HIS A 56 -5.17 15.98 1.58
CA HIS A 56 -5.71 17.00 2.46
C HIS A 56 -4.55 17.74 3.13
N ILE A 57 -4.61 19.06 3.10
CA ILE A 57 -3.69 19.92 3.86
C ILE A 57 -4.14 20.01 5.33
N ALA A 58 -3.30 20.56 6.20
CA ALA A 58 -3.54 20.65 7.65
C ALA A 58 -4.89 21.31 8.03
N ASN A 59 -5.40 22.23 7.21
CA ASN A 59 -6.70 22.88 7.43
C ASN A 59 -7.91 22.03 7.00
N GLY A 60 -7.70 20.81 6.50
CA GLY A 60 -8.74 19.89 6.03
C GLY A 60 -9.18 20.11 4.58
N SER A 61 -8.65 21.11 3.88
CA SER A 61 -9.02 21.36 2.48
C SER A 61 -8.47 20.28 1.56
N ARG A 62 -9.30 19.84 0.61
CA ARG A 62 -8.90 18.88 -0.43
C ARG A 62 -8.10 19.60 -1.51
N VAL A 63 -6.92 19.08 -1.81
CA VAL A 63 -5.99 19.64 -2.79
C VAL A 63 -5.54 18.57 -3.77
N GLU A 64 -5.13 19.03 -4.95
CA GLU A 64 -4.41 18.22 -5.93
C GLU A 64 -2.91 18.40 -5.70
N ILE A 65 -2.17 17.29 -5.77
CA ILE A 65 -0.74 17.23 -5.50
C ILE A 65 -0.01 17.21 -6.84
N GLN A 66 1.05 18.00 -6.97
CA GLN A 66 1.91 18.01 -8.16
C GLN A 66 2.57 16.63 -8.32
N GLN A 67 2.55 16.09 -9.53
CA GLN A 67 3.06 14.75 -9.88
C GLN A 67 3.75 14.79 -11.26
N ASP A 68 4.68 15.73 -11.42
CA ASP A 68 5.43 15.96 -12.66
C ASP A 68 6.95 15.88 -12.41
N GLU A 69 7.75 16.30 -13.38
CA GLU A 69 9.23 16.28 -13.31
C GLU A 69 9.78 17.29 -12.29
N ASP A 70 9.05 18.38 -12.00
CA ASP A 70 9.49 19.43 -11.08
C ASP A 70 9.25 19.03 -9.62
N SER A 71 8.12 18.37 -9.35
CA SER A 71 7.77 17.91 -8.01
C SER A 71 6.81 16.73 -8.04
N PHE A 72 7.07 15.75 -7.17
CA PHE A 72 6.17 14.64 -6.92
C PHE A 72 6.20 14.23 -5.45
N LEU A 73 5.06 13.72 -4.96
CA LEU A 73 4.98 13.09 -3.65
C LEU A 73 4.90 11.57 -3.82
N GLU A 74 5.86 10.86 -3.25
CA GLU A 74 5.87 9.41 -3.12
C GLU A 74 6.06 9.02 -1.66
N ALA A 75 5.13 8.22 -1.12
CA ALA A 75 5.19 7.79 0.27
C ALA A 75 4.53 6.43 0.47
N THR A 76 4.83 5.79 1.60
CA THR A 76 4.09 4.60 2.04
C THR A 76 2.89 5.04 2.87
N PHE A 77 1.70 4.60 2.47
CA PHE A 77 0.46 4.86 3.19
C PHE A 77 0.07 3.62 3.99
N VAL A 78 -0.06 3.77 5.30
CA VAL A 78 -0.58 2.74 6.20
C VAL A 78 -1.86 3.25 6.85
N GLU A 79 -2.99 2.65 6.50
CA GLU A 79 -4.33 3.09 6.91
C GLU A 79 -5.05 1.96 7.67
N CYS A 80 -6.00 2.31 8.54
CA CYS A 80 -6.93 1.31 9.09
C CYS A 80 -7.71 0.64 7.96
N LEU A 81 -7.90 -0.67 8.04
CA LEU A 81 -8.67 -1.42 7.03
C LEU A 81 -10.18 -1.17 7.15
N GLY A 82 -10.69 -0.97 8.37
CA GLY A 82 -12.09 -0.66 8.61
C GLY A 82 -12.40 0.83 8.46
N GLU A 83 -13.45 1.12 7.71
CA GLU A 83 -14.04 2.46 7.66
C GLU A 83 -14.81 2.71 8.97
N ASN A 84 -14.75 3.94 9.51
CA ASN A 84 -15.45 4.38 10.73
C ASN A 84 -14.94 3.83 12.08
N ARG A 85 -13.62 3.78 12.28
CA ARG A 85 -13.00 3.50 13.60
C ARG A 85 -13.51 2.20 14.24
N PRO A 86 -13.24 1.05 13.64
CA PRO A 86 -13.74 -0.23 14.16
C PRO A 86 -13.16 -0.51 15.57
N PRO A 87 -13.88 -1.30 16.38
CA PRO A 87 -13.35 -1.78 17.65
C PRO A 87 -12.08 -2.61 17.45
N CYS A 88 -11.17 -2.51 18.42
CA CYS A 88 -9.87 -3.16 18.36
C CYS A 88 -9.98 -4.66 18.71
N HIS A 89 -9.16 -5.46 18.05
CA HIS A 89 -9.11 -6.90 18.34
C HIS A 89 -8.44 -7.17 19.69
N GLY A 90 -9.03 -8.07 20.49
CA GLY A 90 -8.49 -8.51 21.78
C GLY A 90 -8.78 -7.58 22.97
N VAL A 91 -9.65 -6.58 22.81
CA VAL A 91 -10.10 -5.71 23.92
C VAL A 91 -11.40 -6.25 24.51
N ASP A 92 -11.51 -6.21 25.85
CA ASP A 92 -12.76 -6.49 26.54
C ASP A 92 -13.73 -5.31 26.34
N HIS A 93 -14.73 -5.52 25.49
CA HIS A 93 -15.71 -4.50 25.11
C HIS A 93 -16.81 -4.29 26.15
N ASP A 94 -16.90 -5.14 27.18
CA ASP A 94 -17.82 -4.93 28.30
C ASP A 94 -17.26 -3.93 29.31
N LEU A 95 -15.92 -3.81 29.37
CA LEU A 95 -15.20 -2.92 30.27
C LEU A 95 -14.63 -1.67 29.59
N PHE A 96 -14.29 -1.76 28.30
CA PHE A 96 -13.56 -0.70 27.60
C PHE A 96 -14.13 -0.40 26.22
N ILE A 97 -14.13 0.88 25.85
CA ILE A 97 -14.42 1.30 24.48
C ILE A 97 -13.09 1.44 23.74
N SER A 98 -12.91 0.69 22.67
CA SER A 98 -11.70 0.78 21.83
C SER A 98 -12.02 1.18 20.40
N GLU A 99 -11.10 1.92 19.79
CA GLU A 99 -11.21 2.39 18.41
C GLU A 99 -9.86 2.27 17.69
N CYS A 100 -9.86 1.75 16.47
CA CYS A 100 -8.71 1.79 15.57
C CYS A 100 -8.69 3.12 14.79
N VAL A 101 -7.71 3.97 15.07
CA VAL A 101 -7.56 5.28 14.41
C VAL A 101 -6.29 5.35 13.56
N THR A 102 -6.40 5.97 12.38
CA THR A 102 -5.25 6.19 11.49
C THR A 102 -4.46 7.40 11.98
N VAL A 103 -3.15 7.22 12.11
CA VAL A 103 -2.19 8.26 12.47
C VAL A 103 -1.61 8.88 11.21
N TYR A 104 -1.45 10.20 11.23
CA TYR A 104 -0.97 10.96 10.08
C TYR A 104 0.32 11.70 10.42
N GLU A 105 1.23 11.72 9.47
CA GLU A 105 2.36 12.65 9.39
C GLU A 105 2.06 13.74 8.37
N HIS A 106 2.67 14.91 8.54
CA HIS A 106 2.58 16.01 7.58
C HIS A 106 3.85 16.06 6.73
N ARG A 107 3.71 15.88 5.42
CA ARG A 107 4.82 15.92 4.46
C ARG A 107 4.71 17.16 3.56
N PRO A 108 5.81 17.86 3.28
CA PRO A 108 5.78 18.99 2.35
C PRO A 108 5.51 18.49 0.93
N ALA A 109 4.67 19.22 0.18
CA ALA A 109 4.38 18.97 -1.24
C ALA A 109 3.88 20.25 -1.91
N ASN A 110 4.07 20.34 -3.23
CA ASN A 110 3.45 21.37 -4.04
C ASN A 110 2.01 20.96 -4.39
N VAL A 111 1.06 21.84 -4.09
CA VAL A 111 -0.37 21.54 -4.23
C VAL A 111 -1.16 22.69 -4.81
N ARG A 112 -2.34 22.40 -5.35
CA ARG A 112 -3.32 23.41 -5.73
C ARG A 112 -4.70 23.03 -5.21
N VAL A 113 -5.52 24.02 -4.91
CA VAL A 113 -6.91 23.74 -4.49
C VAL A 113 -7.65 23.07 -5.65
N VAL A 114 -8.40 22.01 -5.34
CA VAL A 114 -9.12 21.26 -6.37
C VAL A 114 -10.07 22.18 -7.14
N LYS A 115 -10.06 22.07 -8.47
CA LYS A 115 -10.91 22.84 -9.41
C LYS A 115 -10.65 24.35 -9.48
N THR A 116 -9.59 24.89 -8.86
CA THR A 116 -9.27 26.32 -9.07
C THR A 116 -8.48 26.57 -10.35
N GLY A 117 -7.76 25.56 -10.87
CA GLY A 117 -6.90 25.71 -12.06
C GLY A 117 -5.71 26.66 -11.85
N GLY A 118 -5.50 27.13 -10.62
CA GLY A 118 -4.41 28.03 -10.26
C GLY A 118 -3.04 27.33 -10.20
N PRO A 119 -1.96 28.10 -9.99
CA PRO A 119 -0.62 27.56 -9.85
C PRO A 119 -0.50 26.68 -8.60
N TYR A 120 0.45 25.75 -8.62
CA TYR A 120 0.84 25.00 -7.43
C TYR A 120 1.55 25.92 -6.44
N PHE A 121 1.32 25.68 -5.15
CA PHE A 121 1.96 26.37 -4.04
C PHE A 121 2.44 25.36 -2.99
N PRO A 122 3.49 25.68 -2.22
CA PRO A 122 4.01 24.77 -1.20
C PRO A 122 3.04 24.66 -0.01
N ALA A 123 2.73 23.44 0.40
CA ALA A 123 1.93 23.15 1.58
C ALA A 123 2.36 21.83 2.24
N THR A 124 1.72 21.48 3.35
CA THR A 124 1.92 20.18 4.02
C THR A 124 0.69 19.29 3.90
N ILE A 125 0.89 18.05 3.47
CA ILE A 125 -0.14 17.06 3.20
C ILE A 125 -0.11 15.96 4.26
N ARG A 126 -1.30 15.52 4.67
CA ARG A 126 -1.48 14.39 5.58
C ARG A 126 -1.19 13.07 4.88
N VAL A 127 -0.17 12.36 5.35
CA VAL A 127 0.21 11.01 4.91
C VAL A 127 -0.05 10.05 6.06
N SER A 128 -0.83 9.01 5.82
CA SER A 128 -1.16 8.00 6.83
C SER A 128 0.03 7.08 7.10
N LEU A 129 0.53 7.03 8.34
CA LEU A 129 1.71 6.24 8.71
C LEU A 129 1.40 4.96 9.46
N GLY A 130 0.21 4.82 10.02
CA GLY A 130 -0.13 3.64 10.81
C GLY A 130 -1.53 3.69 11.39
N SER A 131 -1.90 2.60 12.04
CA SER A 131 -3.11 2.48 12.83
C SER A 131 -2.75 2.25 14.28
N ILE A 132 -3.38 2.98 15.20
CA ILE A 132 -3.20 2.80 16.64
C ILE A 132 -4.52 2.41 17.30
N LEU A 133 -4.41 1.67 18.40
CA LEU A 133 -5.48 1.42 19.35
C LEU A 133 -5.61 2.65 20.25
N THR A 134 -6.82 3.18 20.36
CA THR A 134 -7.21 4.09 21.45
C THR A 134 -8.24 3.40 22.33
N VAL A 135 -8.10 3.52 23.65
CA VAL A 135 -9.01 2.94 24.64
C VAL A 135 -9.54 4.05 25.55
N SER A 136 -10.84 4.05 25.82
CA SER A 136 -11.56 5.01 26.67
C SER A 136 -12.26 4.30 27.82
#